data_AF-A0A3M1E3A0-F1
#
_entry.id   AF-A0A3M1E3A0-F1
#
_cell.length_a   1.000
_cell.length_b   1.000
_cell.length_c   1.000
_cell.angle_alpha   90.00
_cell.angle_beta   90.00
_cell.angle_gamma   90.00
#
_symmetry.space_group_name_H-M   'P 1'
#
loop_
_entity.id
_entity.type
_entity.pdbx_description
1 polymer ?
#
loop_
_entity_poly.entity_id
_entity_poly.type
_entity_poly.pdbx_seq_one_letter_code
_entity_poly.pdbx_strand_id
1 'polypeptide(L)' 'MEQSPWLCHICNHKGKGESSICDICYQVTCPHHLEPVPVHDRESGLLVIRQVCPLCRPLDRH' A
#
# COMPACT_ATOMS: atom_id res chain seq x y z
N MET A 1 12.26 -21.59 -9.84
CA MET A 1 12.35 -20.46 -8.89
C MET A 1 11.23 -20.62 -7.88
N GLU A 2 11.57 -20.92 -6.63
CA GLU A 2 10.59 -21.00 -5.55
C GLU A 2 10.16 -19.59 -5.18
N GLN A 3 8.91 -19.24 -5.45
CA GLN A 3 8.37 -17.93 -5.07
C GLN A 3 7.95 -18.02 -3.61
N SER A 4 8.70 -17.36 -2.73
CA SER A 4 8.33 -17.25 -1.32
C SER A 4 6.93 -16.65 -1.20
N PRO A 5 6.04 -17.27 -0.42
CA PRO A 5 4.71 -16.72 -0.22
C PRO A 5 4.81 -15.43 0.58
N TRP A 6 3.96 -14.48 0.25
CA TRP A 6 3.83 -13.23 0.98
C TRP A 6 2.48 -13.18 1.71
N LEU A 7 2.40 -12.38 2.77
CA LEU A 7 1.19 -12.23 3.58
C LEU A 7 0.79 -10.75 3.61
N CYS A 8 -0.47 -10.48 3.30
CA CYS A 8 -1.01 -9.14 3.47
C CYS A 8 -1.08 -8.80 4.97
N HIS A 9 -0.52 -7.66 5.37
CA HIS A 9 -0.53 -7.23 6.77
C HIS A 9 -1.92 -6.77 7.28
N ILE A 10 -2.89 -6.58 6.37
CA ILE A 10 -4.26 -6.13 6.69
C ILE A 10 -5.20 -7.31 6.93
N CYS A 11 -5.16 -8.34 6.07
CA CYS A 11 -6.11 -9.46 6.12
C CYS A 11 -5.45 -10.84 6.19
N ASN A 12 -4.13 -10.91 6.30
CA ASN A 12 -3.33 -12.14 6.31
C ASN A 12 -3.54 -13.05 5.09
N HIS A 13 -4.08 -12.52 3.98
CA HIS A 13 -4.15 -13.26 2.73
C HIS A 13 -2.75 -13.65 2.27
N LYS A 14 -2.58 -14.94 1.95
CA LYS A 14 -1.33 -15.52 1.47
C LYS A 14 -1.29 -15.52 -0.05
N GLY A 15 -0.43 -14.70 -0.64
CA GLY A 15 -0.17 -14.69 -2.07
C GLY A 15 1.08 -15.46 -2.45
N LYS A 16 1.24 -15.70 -3.76
CA LYS A 16 2.46 -16.26 -4.36
C LYS A 16 2.94 -15.31 -5.45
N GLY A 17 4.25 -15.15 -5.55
CA GLY A 17 4.90 -14.32 -6.55
C GLY A 17 5.02 -12.86 -6.18
N GLU A 18 4.78 -11.95 -7.12
CA GLU A 18 4.98 -10.52 -6.88
C GLU A 18 4.05 -10.02 -5.76
N SER A 19 4.64 -9.30 -4.82
CA SER A 19 3.93 -8.64 -3.72
C SER A 19 3.90 -7.14 -3.96
N SER A 20 2.82 -6.49 -3.57
CA SER A 20 2.75 -5.03 -3.52
C SER A 20 2.96 -4.54 -2.08
N ILE A 21 3.42 -3.31 -1.92
CA ILE A 21 3.68 -2.68 -0.63
C ILE A 21 2.93 -1.35 -0.54
N CYS A 22 2.63 -0.92 0.69
CA CYS A 22 2.16 0.43 0.93
C CYS A 22 3.31 1.43 0.83
N ASP A 23 3.12 2.52 0.09
CA ASP A 23 4.11 3.61 -0.08
C ASP A 23 4.36 4.46 1.19
N ILE A 24 3.64 4.20 2.28
CA ILE A 24 3.74 4.95 3.54
C ILE A 24 4.36 4.08 4.65
N CYS A 25 3.79 2.92 4.94
CA CYS A 25 4.30 2.03 6.01
C CYS A 25 5.23 0.92 5.50
N TYR A 26 5.40 0.79 4.18
CA TYR A 26 6.26 -0.20 3.53
C TYR A 26 5.91 -1.66 3.87
N GLN A 27 4.71 -1.92 4.40
CA GLN A 27 4.24 -3.26 4.70
C GLN A 27 3.62 -3.92 3.45
N VAL A 28 3.81 -5.24 3.33
CA VAL A 28 3.22 -6.05 2.26
C VAL A 28 1.70 -6.01 2.34
N THR A 29 1.05 -5.61 1.25
CA THR A 29 -0.39 -5.42 1.19
C THR A 29 -0.93 -6.04 -0.10
N CYS A 30 -2.03 -6.79 -0.02
CA CYS A 30 -2.63 -7.36 -1.23
C CYS A 30 -3.28 -6.24 -2.08
N PRO A 31 -3.42 -6.45 -3.40
CA PRO A 31 -4.03 -5.45 -4.30
C PRO A 31 -5.43 -4.99 -3.90
N HIS A 32 -6.19 -5.82 -3.17
CA HIS A 32 -7.52 -5.47 -2.67
C HIS A 32 -7.49 -4.43 -1.53
N HIS A 33 -6.40 -4.39 -0.76
CA HIS A 33 -6.23 -3.43 0.33
C HIS A 33 -5.26 -2.30 -0.03
N LEU A 34 -4.72 -2.28 -1.25
CA LEU A 34 -4.02 -1.11 -1.76
C LEU A 34 -4.97 -0.26 -2.57
N GLU A 35 -5.01 1.02 -2.24
CA GLU A 35 -5.81 2.01 -2.94
C GLU A 35 -4.93 3.16 -3.39
N PRO A 36 -5.12 3.68 -4.63
CA PRO A 36 -4.48 4.92 -5.06
C PRO A 36 -5.08 6.09 -4.28
N VAL A 37 -4.23 6.82 -3.56
CA VAL A 37 -4.63 8.04 -2.85
C VAL A 37 -3.74 9.22 -3.23
N PRO A 38 -4.30 10.42 -3.37
CA PRO A 38 -3.50 11.63 -3.52
C PRO A 38 -2.83 11.97 -2.18
N VAL A 39 -1.51 12.13 -2.21
CA VAL A 39 -0.70 12.53 -1.06
C VAL A 39 0.10 13.77 -1.45
N HIS A 40 0.15 14.76 -0.57
CA HIS A 40 1.06 15.89 -0.73
C HIS A 40 2.48 15.43 -0.43
N ASP A 41 3.31 15.43 -1.46
CA ASP A 41 4.72 15.13 -1.34
C ASP A 41 5.45 16.33 -0.74
N ARG A 42 6.06 16.14 0.44
CA ARG A 42 6.71 17.25 1.16
C ARG A 42 8.01 17.71 0.50
N GLU A 43 8.62 16.88 -0.32
CA GLU A 43 9.92 17.18 -0.96
C GLU A 43 9.71 18.01 -2.22
N SER A 44 8.76 17.62 -3.06
CA SER A 44 8.42 18.33 -4.31
C SER A 44 7.35 19.41 -4.14
N GLY A 45 6.57 19.36 -3.05
CA GLY A 45 5.40 20.22 -2.85
C GLY A 45 4.23 19.87 -3.78
N LEU A 46 4.32 18.76 -4.52
CA LEU A 46 3.31 18.34 -5.49
C LEU A 46 2.34 17.32 -4.90
N LEU A 47 1.14 17.28 -5.47
CA LEU A 47 0.19 16.20 -5.21
C LEU A 47 0.59 14.99 -6.06
N VAL A 48 0.93 13.88 -5.42
CA VAL A 48 1.32 12.63 -6.09
C VAL A 48 0.36 11.50 -5.72
N ILE A 49 0.10 10.59 -6.65
CA ILE A 49 -0.71 9.39 -6.37
C ILE A 49 0.20 8.32 -5.79
N ARG A 50 -0.14 7.82 -4.61
CA ARG A 50 0.57 6.72 -3.93
C ARG A 50 -0.37 5.55 -3.68
N GLN A 51 0.15 4.32 -3.69
CA GLN A 51 -0.58 3.11 -3.32
C GLN A 51 -0.50 2.94 -1.79
N VAL A 52 -1.63 3.04 -1.11
CA VAL A 52 -1.66 3.12 0.35
C VAL A 52 -2.61 2.09 0.94
N CYS A 53 -2.25 1.51 2.09
CA CYS A 53 -3.11 0.57 2.81
C CYS A 53 -4.18 1.31 3.65
N PRO A 54 -5.25 0.63 4.10
CA PRO A 54 -6.37 1.31 4.77
C PRO A 54 -5.98 1.94 6.11
N LEU A 55 -4.89 1.48 6.73
CA LEU A 55 -4.35 2.06 7.97
C LEU A 55 -3.58 3.37 7.74
N CYS A 56 -3.01 3.55 6.55
CA CYS A 56 -2.25 4.73 6.17
C CYS A 56 -3.04 5.71 5.30
N ARG A 57 -4.26 5.32 4.89
CA ARG A 57 -5.16 6.18 4.14
C ARG A 57 -5.41 7.47 4.94
N PRO A 58 -5.16 8.67 4.37
CA PRO A 58 -5.51 9.90 5.03
C PRO A 58 -7.03 9.92 5.26
N LEU A 59 -7.43 10.17 6.51
CA LEU A 59 -8.81 10.42 6.87
C LEU A 59 -9.21 11.79 6.31
N ASP A 60 -9.45 11.87 5.00
CA ASP A 60 -10.14 13.01 4.41
C ASP A 60 -11.59 12.98 4.91
N ARG A 61 -11.79 13.56 6.10
CA ARG A 61 -13.12 13.94 6.58
C ARG A 61 -13.55 15.14 5.75
N HIS A 62 -14.30 14.84 4.70
CA HIS A 62 -15.11 15.80 3.97
C HIS A 62 -16.05 16.57 4.91
#